data_AF-A0ABC9TH69-F1
#
_entry.id   AF-A0ABC9TH69-F1
#
_cell.length_a   1.000
_cell.length_b   1.000
_cell.length_c   1.000
_cell.angle_alpha   90.00
_cell.angle_beta   90.00
_cell.angle_gamma   90.00
#
_symmetry.space_group_name_H-M   'P 1'
#
loop_
_entity.id
_entity.type
_entity.pdbx_description
1 polymer ?
#
loop_
_entity_poly.entity_id
_entity_poly.type
_entity_poly.pdbx_seq_one_letter_code
_entity_poly.pdbx_strand_id
1 'polypeptide(L)'
;MENQVEVMTYAQLKEIMQVLEANEAITEDTKVFIDTGWDSVQEVAPDAVSIEKVAKFTVADVLTNESFAGYSLEEKAEKMNAEGDLETAIIIRNLY
;
A
#
# COMPACT_ATOMS: atom_id res chain seq x y z
N MET A 1 2.62 -21.96 -0.06
CA MET A 1 3.53 -20.81 0.05
C MET A 1 2.65 -19.62 0.33
N GLU A 2 2.92 -18.82 1.37
CA GLU A 2 2.20 -17.57 1.56
C GLU A 2 2.59 -16.63 0.42
N ASN A 3 1.59 -16.24 -0.39
CA ASN A 3 1.78 -15.22 -1.42
C ASN A 3 1.79 -13.85 -0.72
N GLN A 4 2.95 -13.47 -0.16
CA GLN A 4 3.12 -12.20 0.54
C GLN A 4 3.94 -11.24 -0.33
N VAL A 5 3.37 -10.07 -0.60
CA VAL A 5 4.10 -8.95 -1.22
C VAL A 5 5.01 -8.32 -0.18
N GLU A 6 6.27 -8.09 -0.52
CA GLU A 6 7.19 -7.32 0.32
C GLU A 6 6.77 -5.85 0.34
N VAL A 7 6.42 -5.33 1.52
CA VAL A 7 5.96 -3.95 1.67
C VAL A 7 7.16 -3.02 1.72
N MET A 8 7.16 -2.01 0.83
CA MET A 8 8.19 -0.98 0.79
C MET A 8 8.28 -0.22 2.12
N THR A 9 9.52 -0.01 2.58
CA THR A 9 9.82 0.80 3.77
C THR A 9 9.95 2.29 3.42
N TYR A 10 9.85 3.15 4.43
CA TYR A 10 10.12 4.59 4.26
C TYR A 10 11.55 4.89 3.78
N ALA A 11 12.52 4.04 4.14
CA ALA A 11 13.89 4.20 3.67
C ALA A 11 13.98 4.03 2.14
N GLN A 12 13.39 2.98 1.61
CA GLN A 12 13.32 2.72 0.16
C GLN A 12 12.51 3.80 -0.58
N LEU A 13 11.41 4.30 0.02
CA LEU A 13 10.65 5.41 -0.56
C LEU A 13 11.53 6.66 -0.74
N LYS A 14 12.37 7.01 0.24
CA LYS A 14 13.30 8.15 0.12
C LYS A 14 14.31 7.96 -1.01
N GLU A 15 14.83 6.74 -1.20
CA GLU A 15 15.75 6.44 -2.29
C GLU A 15 15.07 6.62 -3.66
N ILE A 16 13.81 6.17 -3.78
CA ILE A 16 13.01 6.39 -4.99
C ILE A 16 12.81 7.89 -5.24
N MET A 17 12.46 8.67 -4.21
CA MET A 17 12.28 10.12 -4.36
C MET A 17 13.54 10.81 -4.89
N GLN A 18 14.73 10.42 -4.41
CA GLN A 18 16.00 10.96 -4.92
C GLN A 18 16.21 10.66 -6.41
N VAL A 19 15.85 9.46 -6.86
CA VAL A 19 15.93 9.08 -8.28
C VAL A 19 14.96 9.90 -9.13
N LEU A 20 13.74 10.16 -8.62
CA LEU A 20 12.75 10.96 -9.31
C LEU A 20 13.18 12.44 -9.39
N GLU A 21 13.72 13.01 -8.31
CA GLU A 21 14.23 14.39 -8.29
C GLU A 21 15.39 14.61 -9.29
N ALA A 22 16.21 13.59 -9.53
CA ALA A 22 17.32 13.65 -10.47
C ALA A 22 16.90 13.46 -11.95
N ASN A 23 15.62 13.19 -12.22
CA ASN A 23 15.14 12.86 -13.56
C ASN A 23 14.59 14.10 -14.28
N GLU A 24 15.30 14.55 -15.33
CA GLU A 24 14.94 15.73 -16.12
C GLU A 24 13.58 15.65 -16.85
N ALA A 25 12.99 14.46 -16.97
CA ALA A 25 11.65 14.28 -17.55
C ALA A 25 10.50 14.62 -16.59
N ILE A 26 10.80 14.78 -15.29
CA ILE A 26 9.81 15.11 -14.26
C ILE A 26 9.79 16.62 -14.04
N THR A 27 8.59 17.18 -13.99
CA THR A 27 8.33 18.61 -13.77
C THR A 27 7.39 18.77 -12.59
N GLU A 28 7.25 20.00 -12.07
CA GLU A 28 6.33 20.31 -10.97
C GLU A 28 4.86 19.94 -11.27
N ASP A 29 4.47 19.90 -12.54
CA ASP A 29 3.10 19.55 -12.98
C ASP A 29 2.94 18.05 -13.33
N THR A 30 3.99 17.24 -13.16
CA THR A 30 3.92 15.81 -13.45
C THR A 30 2.97 15.10 -12.48
N LYS A 31 1.93 14.47 -13.04
CA LYS A 31 0.88 13.80 -12.27
C LYS A 31 1.34 12.45 -11.72
N VAL A 32 0.83 12.08 -10.56
CA VAL A 32 1.06 10.78 -9.91
C VAL A 32 -0.21 9.94 -9.97
N PHE A 33 -0.06 8.68 -10.38
CA PHE A 33 -1.14 7.70 -10.45
C PHE A 33 -0.69 6.36 -9.87
N ILE A 34 -1.65 5.53 -9.46
CA ILE A 34 -1.42 4.11 -9.11
C ILE A 34 -1.82 3.25 -10.31
N ASP A 35 -0.90 2.45 -10.83
CA ASP A 35 -1.23 1.44 -11.84
C ASP A 35 -2.00 0.29 -11.18
N THR A 36 -3.17 -0.05 -11.74
CA THR A 36 -4.04 -1.10 -11.21
C THR A 36 -3.76 -2.48 -11.81
N GLY A 37 -2.87 -2.58 -12.80
CA GLY A 37 -2.47 -3.84 -13.43
C GLY A 37 -3.51 -4.48 -14.35
N TRP A 38 -4.63 -3.81 -14.61
CA TRP A 38 -5.61 -4.17 -15.65
C TRP A 38 -5.39 -3.28 -16.89
N ASP A 39 -6.28 -2.32 -17.15
CA ASP A 39 -6.24 -1.43 -18.31
C ASP A 39 -6.27 0.06 -17.90
N SER A 40 -6.14 0.36 -16.61
CA SER A 40 -6.33 1.70 -16.06
C SER A 40 -5.31 2.06 -15.00
N VAL A 41 -5.06 3.38 -14.90
CA VAL A 41 -4.38 4.00 -13.76
C VAL A 41 -5.41 4.73 -12.91
N GLN A 42 -5.14 4.85 -11.63
CA GLN A 42 -6.01 5.47 -10.64
C GLN A 42 -5.40 6.79 -10.14
N GLU A 43 -6.20 7.85 -10.09
CA GLU A 43 -5.80 9.17 -9.61
C GLU A 43 -5.40 9.15 -8.12
N VAL A 44 -4.39 9.94 -7.78
CA VAL A 44 -4.00 10.22 -6.39
C VAL A 44 -4.30 11.68 -6.08
N ALA A 45 -5.14 11.92 -5.07
CA ALA A 45 -5.43 13.28 -4.61
C ALA A 45 -4.24 13.87 -3.84
N PRO A 46 -4.03 15.20 -3.83
CA PRO A 46 -2.97 15.83 -3.05
C PRO A 46 -3.03 15.54 -1.54
N ASP A 47 -4.23 15.28 -1.01
CA ASP A 47 -4.50 14.94 0.39
C ASP A 47 -4.69 13.44 0.64
N ALA A 48 -4.37 12.59 -0.35
CA ALA A 48 -4.52 11.13 -0.24
C ALA A 48 -3.49 10.48 0.68
N VAL A 49 -2.38 11.15 0.98
CA VAL A 49 -1.29 10.58 1.79
C VAL A 49 -1.56 10.81 3.28
N SER A 50 -1.64 9.73 4.04
CA SER A 50 -1.83 9.77 5.50
C SER A 50 -0.86 8.85 6.22
N ILE A 51 -0.64 9.12 7.51
CA ILE A 51 0.09 8.23 8.41
C ILE A 51 -0.94 7.52 9.29
N GLU A 52 -0.98 6.20 9.21
CA GLU A 52 -1.98 5.37 9.89
C GLU A 52 -1.30 4.19 10.59
N LYS A 53 -2.09 3.43 11.35
CA LYS A 53 -1.67 2.13 11.87
C LYS A 53 -2.32 1.00 11.09
N VAL A 54 -1.53 -0.05 10.87
CA VAL A 54 -1.96 -1.28 10.21
C VAL A 54 -1.65 -2.50 11.06
N ALA A 55 -2.46 -3.54 10.94
CA ALA A 55 -2.24 -4.85 11.54
C ALA A 55 -2.28 -5.94 10.47
N LYS A 56 -1.45 -6.97 10.63
CA LYS A 56 -1.40 -8.12 9.71
C LYS A 56 -2.66 -8.95 9.88
N PHE A 57 -3.16 -9.53 8.81
CA PHE A 57 -4.21 -10.54 8.88
C PHE A 57 -3.89 -11.67 7.90
N THR A 58 -4.49 -12.83 8.13
CA THR A 58 -4.40 -13.97 7.23
C THR A 58 -5.80 -14.46 6.91
N VAL A 59 -6.12 -14.62 5.62
CA VAL A 59 -7.39 -15.18 5.15
C VAL A 59 -7.10 -16.45 4.36
N ALA A 60 -7.88 -17.50 4.63
CA ALA A 60 -7.85 -18.73 3.86
C ALA A 60 -8.90 -18.69 2.73
N ASP A 61 -8.50 -19.03 1.52
CA ASP A 61 -9.43 -19.30 0.42
C ASP A 61 -10.21 -20.58 0.71
N VAL A 62 -11.54 -20.47 0.70
CA VAL A 62 -12.45 -21.56 1.09
C VAL A 62 -12.51 -22.71 0.06
N LEU A 63 -12.08 -22.47 -1.18
CA LEU A 63 -12.08 -23.45 -2.26
C LEU A 63 -10.72 -24.15 -2.39
N THR A 64 -9.62 -23.40 -2.23
CA THR A 64 -8.26 -23.94 -2.42
C THR A 64 -7.54 -24.27 -1.11
N ASN A 65 -8.03 -23.79 0.04
CA ASN A 65 -7.34 -23.81 1.34
C ASN A 65 -5.98 -23.10 1.34
N GLU A 66 -5.73 -22.22 0.37
CA GLU A 66 -4.52 -21.38 0.37
C GLU A 66 -4.70 -20.18 1.32
N SER A 67 -3.66 -19.87 2.09
CA SER A 67 -3.63 -18.71 2.98
C SER A 67 -2.97 -17.51 2.33
N PHE A 68 -3.62 -16.36 2.46
CA PHE A 68 -3.15 -15.07 1.96
C PHE A 68 -2.96 -14.11 3.13
N ALA A 69 -1.73 -13.61 3.27
CA ALA A 69 -1.40 -12.60 4.26
C ALA A 69 -1.62 -11.19 3.69
N GLY A 70 -2.12 -10.29 4.53
CA GLY A 70 -2.35 -8.90 4.15
C GLY A 70 -2.25 -7.98 5.36
N TYR A 71 -2.55 -6.70 5.13
CA TYR A 71 -2.60 -5.68 6.16
C TYR A 71 -3.96 -4.99 6.13
N SER A 72 -4.50 -4.72 7.31
CA SER A 72 -5.73 -3.96 7.50
C SER A 72 -5.43 -2.70 8.30
N LEU A 73 -6.17 -1.62 8.04
CA LEU A 73 -6.14 -0.45 8.91
C LEU A 73 -6.63 -0.83 10.31
N GLU A 74 -6.15 -0.14 11.34
CA GLU A 74 -6.53 -0.35 12.74
C GLU A 74 -8.06 -0.42 12.93
N GLU A 75 -8.82 0.48 12.27
CA GLU A 75 -10.28 0.52 12.35
C GLU A 75 -10.98 -0.74 11.81
N LYS A 76 -10.30 -1.53 10.96
CA LYS A 76 -10.81 -2.76 10.33
C LYS A 76 -10.14 -4.02 10.90
N ALA A 77 -9.14 -3.87 11.76
CA ALA A 77 -8.35 -4.97 12.30
C ALA A 77 -9.22 -6.04 12.97
N GLU A 78 -10.18 -5.63 13.79
CA GLU A 78 -11.11 -6.55 14.46
C GLU A 78 -11.95 -7.35 13.46
N LYS A 79 -12.49 -6.69 12.42
CA LYS A 79 -13.31 -7.35 11.39
C LYS A 79 -12.52 -8.34 10.55
N MET A 80 -11.22 -8.09 10.37
CA MET A 80 -10.33 -8.94 9.58
C MET A 80 -9.68 -10.04 10.41
N ASN A 81 -9.99 -10.15 11.71
CA ASN A 81 -9.27 -11.01 12.66
C ASN A 81 -7.74 -10.80 12.56
N ALA A 82 -7.33 -9.54 12.50
CA ALA A 82 -5.93 -9.20 12.38
C ALA A 82 -5.16 -9.64 13.65
N GLU A 83 -3.92 -10.09 13.43
CA GLU A 83 -3.02 -10.62 14.44
C GLU A 83 -1.74 -9.78 14.52
N GLY A 84 -1.12 -9.79 15.70
CA GLY A 84 0.15 -9.08 15.94
C GLY A 84 -0.01 -7.62 16.33
N ASP A 85 1.13 -6.95 16.42
CA ASP A 85 1.21 -5.55 16.84
C ASP A 85 0.84 -4.59 15.71
N LEU A 86 0.31 -3.43 16.09
CA LEU A 86 0.05 -2.34 15.16
C LEU A 86 1.38 -1.72 14.69
N GLU A 87 1.53 -1.64 13.37
CA GLU A 87 2.68 -1.04 12.71
C GLU A 87 2.27 0.33 12.14
N THR A 88 3.15 1.33 12.24
CA THR A 88 2.91 2.64 11.60
C THR A 88 3.24 2.55 10.12
N ALA A 89 2.32 3.01 9.26
CA ALA A 89 2.45 2.95 7.82
C ALA A 89 2.07 4.28 7.15
N ILE A 90 2.67 4.53 5.99
CA ILE A 90 2.25 5.60 5.08
C ILE A 90 1.23 4.99 4.12
N ILE A 91 0.05 5.59 4.05
CA ILE A 91 -1.07 5.13 3.23
C ILE A 91 -1.33 6.14 2.14
N ILE A 92 -1.48 5.66 0.90
CA ILE A 92 -2.03 6.45 -0.21
C ILE A 92 -3.48 5.99 -0.38
N ARG A 93 -4.44 6.82 0.01
CA ARG A 93 -5.86 6.49 -0.04
C ARG A 93 -6.38 6.60 -1.48
N ASN A 94 -7.16 5.61 -1.88
CA ASN A 94 -8.03 5.75 -3.04
C ASN A 94 -9.21 6.66 -2.68
N LEU A 95 -9.68 7.45 -3.65
CA LEU A 95 -10.92 8.22 -3.55
C LEU A 95 -12.18 7.35 -3.77
N TYR A 96 -12.04 6.11 -4.26
CA TYR A 96 -13.15 5.22 -4.63
C TYR A 96 -13.08 3.83 -4.00
#